data_AF-A0A7R8VVT0-F1
#
_entry.id   AF-A0A7R8VVT0-F1
#
_cell.length_a   1.000
_cell.length_b   1.000
_cell.length_c   1.000
_cell.angle_alpha   90.00
_cell.angle_beta   90.00
_cell.angle_gamma   90.00
#
_symmetry.space_group_name_H-M   'P 1'
#
loop_
_entity.id
_entity.type
_entity.pdbx_description
1 polymer ?
#
loop_
_entity_poly.entity_id
_entity_poly.type
_entity_poly.pdbx_seq_one_letter_code
_entity_poly.pdbx_strand_id
1 'polypeptide(L)'
;MLEDMVRNGELSLVCWRSWELILETGACDLGEISQKEADESSSFQVVGLVASIDNDFHGTEVTIGCDSALHRITEAADSITSTASSHQRTFVMEVMGRHCGYVKSEVSFELSASTKEAMRLLYIKLSHAAVFRPRYLAIKSAMATEADYVFIPEDPPDKDWPEKLCDKLTQERSAGKRLNIIIVCEGSVDSEGNPITSDQIKTVVVNTLGHDTRVAVLGHVQRGGRPSAFDRVLVRVQTGCEV
;
A
#
# COMPACT_ATOMS: atom_id res chain seq x y z
N MET A 1 1.58 -6.71 -20.21
CA MET A 1 0.39 -7.53 -20.54
C MET A 1 0.47 -8.92 -19.93
N LEU A 2 1.27 -9.87 -20.45
CA LEU A 2 1.39 -11.22 -19.85
C LEU A 2 1.90 -11.17 -18.40
N GLU A 3 2.93 -10.36 -18.11
CA GLU A 3 3.43 -10.20 -16.75
C GLU A 3 2.40 -9.58 -15.78
N ASP A 4 1.53 -8.70 -16.28
CA ASP A 4 0.48 -8.07 -15.47
C ASP A 4 -0.65 -9.07 -15.19
N MET A 5 -0.99 -9.90 -16.18
CA MET A 5 -1.96 -10.99 -16.04
C MET A 5 -1.48 -12.08 -15.08
N VAL A 6 -0.18 -12.37 -15.04
CA VAL A 6 0.41 -13.27 -14.02
C VAL A 6 0.29 -12.64 -12.62
N ARG A 7 0.64 -11.36 -12.48
CA ARG A 7 0.61 -10.66 -11.18
C ARG A 7 -0.79 -10.53 -10.60
N ASN A 8 -1.81 -10.36 -11.43
CA ASN A 8 -3.21 -10.22 -10.99
C ASN A 8 -3.92 -11.57 -10.78
N GLY A 9 -3.22 -12.70 -10.94
CA GLY A 9 -3.84 -14.04 -10.90
C GLY A 9 -4.75 -14.36 -12.09
N GLU A 10 -4.87 -13.44 -13.05
CA GLU A 10 -5.68 -13.58 -14.26
C GLU A 10 -5.19 -14.72 -15.15
N LEU A 11 -3.90 -15.08 -15.10
CA LEU A 11 -3.36 -16.20 -15.86
C LEU A 11 -4.01 -17.54 -15.46
N SER A 12 -4.28 -17.73 -14.17
CA SER A 12 -4.94 -18.95 -13.65
C SER A 12 -6.41 -19.03 -14.10
N LEU A 13 -7.10 -17.88 -14.15
CA LEU A 13 -8.47 -17.75 -14.64
C LEU A 13 -8.54 -17.93 -16.16
N VAL A 14 -7.56 -17.41 -16.91
CA VAL A 14 -7.45 -17.59 -18.36
C VAL A 14 -7.16 -19.04 -18.70
N CYS A 15 -6.25 -19.70 -17.97
CA CYS A 15 -5.99 -21.13 -18.11
C CYS A 15 -7.22 -21.96 -17.78
N TRP A 16 -7.95 -21.61 -16.71
CA TRP A 16 -9.19 -22.27 -16.36
C TRP A 16 -10.28 -22.13 -17.43
N ARG A 17 -10.53 -20.90 -17.91
CA ARG A 17 -11.50 -20.65 -18.98
C ARG A 17 -11.15 -21.34 -20.30
N SER A 18 -9.86 -21.54 -20.54
CA SER A 18 -9.35 -22.13 -21.78
C SER A 18 -8.91 -23.58 -21.59
N TRP A 19 -9.30 -24.23 -20.49
CA TRP A 19 -8.77 -25.55 -20.12
C TRP A 19 -9.07 -26.63 -21.17
N GLU A 20 -10.30 -26.65 -21.69
CA GLU A 20 -10.68 -27.57 -22.77
C GLU A 20 -9.84 -27.33 -24.03
N LEU A 21 -9.62 -26.07 -24.41
CA LEU A 21 -8.78 -25.70 -25.55
C LEU A 21 -7.31 -26.08 -25.32
N ILE A 22 -6.81 -25.95 -24.09
CA ILE A 22 -5.45 -26.34 -23.71
C ILE A 22 -5.29 -27.86 -23.79
N LEU A 23 -6.28 -28.65 -23.35
CA LEU A 23 -6.25 -30.10 -23.44
C LEU A 23 -6.32 -30.58 -24.91
N GLU A 24 -7.26 -30.05 -25.68
CA GLU A 24 -7.49 -30.47 -27.07
C GLU A 24 -6.33 -30.03 -27.98
N THR A 25 -6.06 -28.72 -28.07
CA THR A 25 -5.10 -28.17 -29.04
C THR A 25 -3.67 -28.21 -28.51
N GLY A 26 -3.48 -28.13 -27.19
CA GLY A 26 -2.17 -28.02 -26.56
C GLY A 26 -1.54 -29.35 -26.14
N ALA A 27 -2.32 -30.40 -25.92
CA ALA A 27 -1.79 -31.65 -25.37
C ALA A 27 -2.16 -32.90 -26.19
N CYS A 28 -3.40 -33.01 -26.69
CA CYS A 28 -3.81 -34.11 -27.58
C CYS A 28 -3.18 -33.99 -28.97
N ASP A 29 -3.28 -32.81 -29.61
CA ASP A 29 -2.74 -32.58 -30.96
C ASP A 29 -1.19 -32.67 -31.01
N LEU A 30 -0.52 -32.36 -29.89
CA LEU A 30 0.92 -32.49 -29.74
C LEU A 30 1.38 -33.89 -29.29
N GLY A 31 0.43 -34.80 -29.03
CA GLY A 31 0.70 -36.17 -28.62
C GLY A 31 1.26 -36.32 -27.20
N GLU A 32 1.11 -35.29 -26.36
CA GLU A 32 1.56 -35.31 -24.96
C GLU A 32 0.60 -36.08 -24.04
N ILE A 33 -0.70 -36.10 -24.38
CA ILE A 33 -1.72 -36.89 -23.67
C ILE A 33 -2.61 -37.64 -24.67
N SER A 34 -3.19 -38.76 -24.24
CA SER A 34 -4.19 -39.48 -25.03
C SER A 34 -5.57 -38.84 -24.90
N GLN A 35 -6.43 -39.05 -25.91
CA GLN A 35 -7.81 -38.54 -25.90
C GLN A 35 -8.60 -39.02 -24.66
N LYS A 36 -8.32 -40.23 -24.19
CA LYS A 36 -8.94 -40.79 -22.99
C LYS A 36 -8.53 -40.02 -21.72
N GLU A 37 -7.26 -39.62 -21.61
CA GLU A 37 -6.75 -38.83 -20.47
C GLU A 37 -7.28 -37.39 -20.47
N ALA A 38 -7.51 -36.82 -21.66
CA ALA A 38 -8.17 -35.52 -21.80
C ALA A 38 -9.63 -35.57 -21.34
N ASP A 39 -10.37 -36.61 -21.74
CA ASP A 39 -11.77 -36.80 -21.34
C ASP A 39 -11.90 -36.99 -19.81
N GLU A 40 -10.99 -37.77 -19.21
CA GLU A 40 -10.90 -37.98 -17.75
C GLU A 40 -10.52 -36.69 -16.98
N SER A 41 -9.84 -35.75 -17.63
CA SER A 41 -9.37 -34.48 -17.04
C SER A 41 -10.19 -33.26 -17.47
N SER A 42 -11.41 -33.47 -17.97
CA SER A 42 -12.30 -32.42 -18.49
C SER A 42 -12.65 -31.32 -17.46
N SER A 43 -12.60 -31.63 -16.16
CA SER A 43 -12.81 -30.65 -15.10
C SER A 43 -11.50 -30.18 -14.47
N PHE A 44 -11.20 -28.88 -14.56
CA PHE A 44 -10.12 -28.22 -13.84
C PHE A 44 -10.68 -27.30 -12.75
N GLN A 45 -10.23 -27.49 -11.52
CA GLN A 45 -10.63 -26.66 -10.38
C GLN A 45 -9.48 -25.75 -9.96
N VAL A 46 -9.76 -24.45 -9.87
CA VAL A 46 -8.80 -23.44 -9.42
C VAL A 46 -9.33 -22.73 -8.19
N VAL A 47 -8.50 -22.61 -7.17
CA VAL A 47 -8.73 -21.77 -6.00
C VAL A 47 -7.59 -20.77 -5.90
N GLY A 48 -7.93 -19.48 -5.92
CA GLY A 48 -6.97 -18.39 -5.79
C GLY A 48 -6.90 -17.88 -4.36
N LEU A 49 -5.68 -17.75 -3.83
CA LEU A 49 -5.41 -16.98 -2.61
C LEU A 49 -4.76 -15.66 -3.01
N VAL A 50 -5.19 -14.59 -2.36
CA VAL A 50 -4.69 -13.26 -2.69
C VAL A 50 -3.58 -12.87 -1.72
N ALA A 51 -2.34 -12.93 -2.21
CA ALA A 51 -1.16 -12.48 -1.48
C ALA A 51 -0.55 -11.26 -2.16
N SER A 52 -0.64 -10.12 -1.48
CA SER A 52 -0.10 -8.84 -1.93
C SER A 52 0.19 -7.97 -0.69
N ILE A 53 1.24 -7.17 -0.75
CA ILE A 53 1.50 -6.16 0.29
C ILE A 53 0.73 -4.86 0.02
N ASP A 54 0.36 -4.64 -1.25
CA ASP A 54 -0.20 -3.39 -1.75
C ASP A 54 -1.72 -3.30 -1.49
N ASN A 55 -2.35 -4.44 -1.14
CA ASN A 55 -3.80 -4.55 -0.94
C ASN A 55 -4.64 -4.12 -2.16
N ASP A 56 -4.21 -4.56 -3.33
CA ASP A 56 -4.65 -4.13 -4.65
C ASP A 56 -5.67 -5.07 -5.33
N PHE A 57 -6.15 -6.11 -4.64
CA PHE A 57 -7.12 -7.06 -5.20
C PHE A 57 -8.56 -6.76 -4.75
N HIS A 58 -9.47 -6.70 -5.73
CA HIS A 58 -10.87 -6.40 -5.49
C HIS A 58 -11.60 -7.61 -4.90
N GLY A 59 -12.48 -7.36 -3.92
CA GLY A 59 -13.30 -8.41 -3.30
C GLY A 59 -12.69 -9.05 -2.05
N THR A 60 -11.46 -8.68 -1.66
CA THR A 60 -10.93 -8.98 -0.33
C THR A 60 -10.78 -7.71 0.50
N GLU A 61 -11.06 -7.79 1.80
CA GLU A 61 -10.85 -6.65 2.72
C GLU A 61 -9.37 -6.42 3.01
N VAL A 62 -8.61 -7.52 3.10
CA VAL A 62 -7.18 -7.52 3.36
C VAL A 62 -6.51 -8.66 2.59
N THR A 63 -5.35 -8.36 2.02
CA THR A 63 -4.51 -9.31 1.29
C THR A 63 -3.45 -9.89 2.22
N ILE A 64 -3.07 -11.14 1.96
CA ILE A 64 -2.02 -11.79 2.74
C ILE A 64 -0.70 -11.05 2.51
N GLY A 65 -0.06 -10.63 3.60
CA GLY A 65 1.23 -9.93 3.61
C GLY A 65 1.11 -8.44 3.87
N CYS A 66 -0.09 -7.87 3.79
CA CYS A 66 -0.29 -6.43 3.97
C CYS A 66 -0.07 -5.99 5.42
N ASP A 67 -0.49 -6.78 6.41
CA ASP A 67 -0.23 -6.50 7.83
C ASP A 67 1.26 -6.66 8.16
N SER A 68 1.92 -7.67 7.60
CA SER A 68 3.37 -7.85 7.74
C SER A 68 4.15 -6.67 7.17
N ALA A 69 3.75 -6.16 6.00
CA ALA A 69 4.37 -4.98 5.39
C ALA A 69 4.17 -3.73 6.27
N LEU A 70 2.96 -3.50 6.78
CA LEU A 70 2.69 -2.40 7.72
C LEU A 70 3.60 -2.50 8.95
N HIS A 71 3.78 -3.70 9.49
CA HIS A 71 4.67 -3.92 10.63
C HIS A 71 6.12 -3.52 10.32
N ARG A 72 6.63 -3.81 9.11
CA ARG A 72 7.98 -3.39 8.68
C ARG A 72 8.09 -1.87 8.60
N ILE A 73 7.05 -1.19 8.12
CA ILE A 73 7.02 0.27 8.01
C ILE A 73 7.02 0.91 9.40
N THR A 74 6.17 0.42 10.31
CA THR A 74 6.11 0.92 11.68
C THR A 74 7.44 0.71 12.41
N GLU A 75 8.05 -0.48 12.30
CA GLU A 75 9.38 -0.72 12.91
C GLU A 75 10.45 0.24 12.38
N ALA A 76 10.43 0.54 11.08
CA ALA A 76 11.36 1.50 10.49
C ALA A 76 11.11 2.92 10.99
N ALA A 77 9.85 3.33 11.09
CA ALA A 77 9.47 4.63 11.63
C ALA A 77 9.83 4.79 13.11
N ASP A 78 9.62 3.75 13.94
CA ASP A 78 10.01 3.75 15.34
C ASP A 78 11.54 3.86 15.49
N SER A 79 12.27 3.12 14.66
CA SER A 79 13.73 3.18 14.59
C SER A 79 14.21 4.59 14.23
N ILE A 80 13.59 5.21 13.22
CA ILE A 80 13.87 6.60 12.82
C ILE A 80 13.55 7.56 13.97
N THR A 81 12.38 7.42 14.60
CA THR A 81 11.89 8.30 15.66
C THR A 81 12.87 8.37 16.83
N SER A 82 13.42 7.22 17.23
CA SER A 82 14.43 7.14 18.29
C SER A 82 15.68 7.99 17.98
N THR A 83 16.14 7.98 16.72
CA THR A 83 17.33 8.74 16.28
C THR A 83 17.05 10.21 16.00
N ALA A 84 15.82 10.52 15.57
CA ALA A 84 15.45 11.83 15.07
C ALA A 84 15.09 12.82 16.18
N SER A 85 14.58 12.31 17.31
CA SER A 85 14.24 13.10 18.50
C SER A 85 15.41 13.92 19.07
N SER A 86 16.65 13.50 18.79
CA SER A 86 17.88 14.13 19.26
C SER A 86 18.28 15.40 18.50
N HIS A 87 17.84 15.58 17.25
CA HIS A 87 18.29 16.67 16.36
C HIS A 87 17.17 17.52 15.76
N GLN A 88 15.95 17.32 16.25
CA GLN A 88 14.75 17.95 15.73
C GLN A 88 14.62 17.89 14.19
N ARG A 89 14.72 16.69 13.62
CA ARG A 89 14.74 16.48 12.17
C ARG A 89 13.36 16.31 11.56
N THR A 90 13.28 16.52 10.25
CA THR A 90 12.13 16.10 9.44
C THR A 90 12.53 14.86 8.63
N PHE A 91 11.71 13.83 8.64
CA PHE A 91 11.92 12.63 7.85
C PHE A 91 10.82 12.49 6.80
N VAL A 92 11.25 12.29 5.55
CA VAL A 92 10.38 11.89 4.45
C VAL A 92 10.58 10.40 4.25
N MET A 93 9.56 9.61 4.56
CA MET A 93 9.60 8.14 4.49
C MET A 93 8.81 7.66 3.29
N GLU A 94 9.49 6.99 2.36
CA GLU A 94 8.89 6.47 1.14
C GLU A 94 8.44 5.02 1.35
N VAL A 95 7.15 4.77 1.14
CA VAL A 95 6.47 3.48 1.29
C VAL A 95 6.05 2.92 -0.06
N MET A 96 5.97 1.59 -0.14
CA MET A 96 5.48 0.91 -1.34
C MET A 96 3.96 1.08 -1.49
N GLY A 97 3.46 0.84 -2.69
CA GLY A 97 2.02 0.91 -2.99
C GLY A 97 1.68 1.11 -4.47
N ARG A 98 2.70 1.13 -5.35
CA ARG A 98 2.64 1.40 -6.80
C ARG A 98 1.55 2.42 -7.16
N HIS A 99 0.72 2.05 -8.13
CA HIS A 99 -0.43 2.80 -8.62
C HIS A 99 -1.74 2.30 -8.00
N CYS A 100 -1.72 1.82 -6.76
CA CYS A 100 -2.94 1.52 -6.04
C CYS A 100 -3.76 2.82 -5.99
N GLY A 101 -4.70 2.96 -6.92
CA GLY A 101 -5.07 4.24 -7.50
C GLY A 101 -6.41 4.06 -8.16
N TYR A 102 -7.46 4.21 -7.37
CA TYR A 102 -8.82 3.89 -7.78
C TYR A 102 -9.75 4.93 -7.15
N VAL A 103 -10.43 5.65 -8.04
CA VAL A 103 -11.48 6.68 -7.88
C VAL A 103 -11.46 7.47 -6.57
N LYS A 104 -11.18 8.76 -6.73
CA LYS A 104 -11.37 9.86 -5.78
C LYS A 104 -12.62 9.64 -4.92
N SER A 105 -12.44 9.46 -3.61
CA SER A 105 -13.46 9.86 -2.64
C SER A 105 -12.87 10.99 -1.82
N GLU A 106 -13.57 12.12 -1.79
CA GLU A 106 -13.16 13.39 -1.19
C GLU A 106 -12.71 13.21 0.26
N VAL A 107 -11.40 13.15 0.52
CA VAL A 107 -10.89 13.33 1.89
C VAL A 107 -9.46 13.87 1.92
N SER A 108 -9.32 15.20 1.81
CA SER A 108 -8.08 15.91 2.14
C SER A 108 -7.83 15.87 3.64
N PHE A 109 -6.67 15.37 4.08
CA PHE A 109 -6.36 15.20 5.51
C PHE A 109 -5.20 16.07 6.00
N GLU A 110 -5.52 16.96 6.94
CA GLU A 110 -4.56 17.61 7.82
C GLU A 110 -4.55 16.88 9.17
N LEU A 111 -3.50 16.11 9.46
CA LEU A 111 -3.36 15.40 10.73
C LEU A 111 -2.75 16.35 11.77
N SER A 112 -3.57 17.01 12.61
CA SER A 112 -3.07 17.75 13.78
C SER A 112 -3.03 16.90 15.04
N ALA A 113 -2.12 17.23 15.95
CA ALA A 113 -1.85 16.54 17.22
C ALA A 113 -3.07 16.32 18.15
N SER A 114 -4.27 16.83 17.86
CA SER A 114 -5.47 16.60 18.68
C SER A 114 -6.39 15.45 18.21
N THR A 115 -5.95 14.59 17.29
CA THR A 115 -6.86 13.75 16.48
C THR A 115 -6.87 12.25 16.82
N LYS A 116 -7.04 11.85 18.08
CA LYS A 116 -7.55 10.49 18.34
C LYS A 116 -9.00 10.34 17.82
N GLU A 117 -9.81 11.38 17.95
CA GLU A 117 -11.22 11.34 17.55
C GLU A 117 -11.43 11.56 16.04
N ALA A 118 -10.64 12.42 15.40
CA ALA A 118 -10.71 12.59 13.94
C ALA A 118 -10.13 11.38 13.20
N MET A 119 -9.10 10.71 13.75
CA MET A 119 -8.63 9.42 13.23
C MET A 119 -9.70 8.33 13.37
N ARG A 120 -10.45 8.31 14.49
CA ARG A 120 -11.57 7.38 14.69
C ARG A 120 -12.71 7.65 13.71
N LEU A 121 -13.10 8.91 13.52
CA LEU A 121 -14.13 9.31 12.55
C LEU A 121 -13.68 9.07 11.11
N LEU A 122 -12.39 9.23 10.80
CA LEU A 122 -11.78 8.88 9.53
C LEU A 122 -11.86 7.37 9.28
N TYR A 123 -11.44 6.55 10.26
CA TYR A 123 -11.57 5.10 10.16
C TYR A 123 -13.02 4.68 9.97
N ILE A 124 -13.98 5.33 10.64
CA ILE A 124 -15.42 5.07 10.49
C ILE A 124 -15.95 5.52 9.11
N LYS A 125 -15.52 6.69 8.60
CA LYS A 125 -15.91 7.18 7.27
C LYS A 125 -15.35 6.28 6.15
N LEU A 126 -14.10 5.84 6.28
CA LEU A 126 -13.47 4.90 5.34
C LEU A 126 -13.98 3.47 5.52
N SER A 127 -14.44 3.09 6.72
CA SER A 127 -14.97 1.75 6.96
C SER A 127 -16.40 1.57 6.42
N HIS A 128 -17.21 2.63 6.41
CA HIS A 128 -18.58 2.60 5.88
C HIS A 128 -18.69 2.94 4.39
N ALA A 129 -17.65 3.48 3.76
CA ALA A 129 -17.55 3.52 2.30
C ALA A 129 -17.28 2.10 1.79
N ALA A 130 -18.35 1.34 1.54
CA ALA A 130 -18.36 -0.05 1.11
C ALA A 130 -17.85 -0.29 -0.34
N VAL A 131 -17.13 0.66 -0.91
CA VAL A 131 -16.61 0.59 -2.27
C VAL A 131 -15.18 1.11 -2.23
N PHE A 132 -14.25 0.27 -2.67
CA PHE A 132 -12.83 0.56 -2.89
C PHE A 132 -11.95 0.72 -1.65
N ARG A 133 -10.99 -0.19 -1.44
CA ARG A 133 -9.85 0.09 -0.54
C ARG A 133 -8.46 -0.10 -1.15
N PRO A 134 -8.15 0.58 -2.27
CA PRO A 134 -6.79 0.98 -2.58
C PRO A 134 -6.50 2.22 -1.74
N ARG A 135 -6.06 2.05 -0.48
CA ARG A 135 -5.55 3.12 0.44
C ARG A 135 -4.72 2.56 1.60
N TYR A 136 -4.51 1.24 1.65
CA TYR A 136 -4.31 0.58 2.94
C TYR A 136 -2.93 0.89 3.52
N LEU A 137 -1.87 0.71 2.74
CA LEU A 137 -0.53 0.68 3.31
C LEU A 137 -0.05 2.08 3.75
N ALA A 138 -0.15 3.10 2.90
CA ALA A 138 0.30 4.46 3.21
C ALA A 138 -0.52 5.12 4.33
N ILE A 139 -1.86 5.04 4.28
CA ILE A 139 -2.71 5.65 5.31
C ILE A 139 -2.56 4.92 6.65
N LYS A 140 -2.56 3.58 6.67
CA LYS A 140 -2.35 2.86 7.93
C LYS A 140 -0.97 3.12 8.51
N SER A 141 0.05 3.23 7.67
CA SER A 141 1.39 3.61 8.13
C SER A 141 1.38 5.02 8.72
N ALA A 142 0.70 5.98 8.09
CA ALA A 142 0.61 7.35 8.60
C ALA A 142 -0.09 7.40 9.95
N MET A 143 -1.17 6.64 10.12
CA MET A 143 -1.87 6.51 11.39
C MET A 143 -1.02 5.81 12.46
N ALA A 144 -0.35 4.71 12.11
CA ALA A 144 0.46 3.94 13.05
C ALA A 144 1.69 4.70 13.54
N THR A 145 2.23 5.59 12.70
CA THR A 145 3.46 6.35 12.97
C THR A 145 3.21 7.80 13.37
N GLU A 146 1.94 8.20 13.50
CA GLU A 146 1.52 9.58 13.78
C GLU A 146 2.17 10.61 12.84
N ALA A 147 2.21 10.28 11.55
CA ALA A 147 2.77 11.14 10.51
C ALA A 147 2.02 12.48 10.45
N ASP A 148 2.77 13.57 10.27
CA ASP A 148 2.23 14.93 10.20
C ASP A 148 1.58 15.21 8.83
N TYR A 149 2.06 14.54 7.80
CA TYR A 149 1.55 14.66 6.44
C TYR A 149 1.72 13.34 5.68
N VAL A 150 0.79 13.03 4.78
CA VAL A 150 0.83 11.83 3.94
C VAL A 150 0.51 12.19 2.49
N PHE A 151 1.31 11.69 1.56
CA PHE A 151 1.05 11.78 0.12
C PHE A 151 0.58 10.41 -0.37
N ILE A 152 -0.59 10.38 -1.01
CA ILE A 152 -1.19 9.16 -1.57
C ILE A 152 -1.68 9.45 -3.00
N PRO A 153 -1.55 8.51 -3.95
CA PRO A 153 -2.04 8.69 -5.32
C PRO A 153 -3.57 8.87 -5.43
N GLU A 154 -4.33 8.39 -4.44
CA GLU A 154 -5.80 8.38 -4.47
C GLU A 154 -6.42 9.73 -4.09
N ASP A 155 -5.68 10.57 -3.35
CA ASP A 155 -6.02 11.95 -3.00
C ASP A 155 -4.83 12.84 -3.33
N PRO A 156 -4.60 13.12 -4.64
CA PRO A 156 -3.50 13.97 -5.07
C PRO A 156 -3.69 15.36 -4.48
N PRO A 157 -2.64 15.98 -3.93
CA PRO A 157 -2.78 17.24 -3.24
C PRO A 157 -2.98 18.39 -4.25
N ASP A 158 -3.58 19.47 -3.75
CA ASP A 158 -3.77 20.70 -4.52
C ASP A 158 -2.42 21.34 -4.90
N LYS A 159 -2.44 22.33 -5.81
CA LYS A 159 -1.21 23.01 -6.29
C LYS A 159 -0.44 23.75 -5.18
N ASP A 160 -1.13 24.14 -4.12
CA ASP A 160 -0.61 24.83 -2.94
C ASP A 160 -0.17 23.86 -1.82
N TRP A 161 0.04 22.58 -2.15
CA TRP A 161 0.59 21.61 -1.20
C TRP A 161 1.94 21.99 -0.58
N PRO A 162 2.88 22.67 -1.27
CA PRO A 162 4.14 23.07 -0.66
C PRO A 162 3.93 24.03 0.51
N GLU A 163 3.04 25.02 0.34
CA GLU A 163 2.69 25.97 1.39
C GLU A 163 1.96 25.26 2.54
N LYS A 164 0.92 24.48 2.22
CA LYS A 164 0.15 23.71 3.21
C LYS A 164 1.03 22.77 4.04
N LEU A 165 1.97 22.08 3.40
CA LEU A 165 2.95 21.23 4.08
C LEU A 165 3.81 22.05 5.03
N CYS A 166 4.35 23.19 4.59
CA CYS A 166 5.25 23.99 5.40
C CYS A 166 4.54 24.63 6.60
N ASP A 167 3.32 25.14 6.39
CA ASP A 167 2.48 25.67 7.46
C ASP A 167 2.17 24.59 8.51
N LYS A 168 1.86 23.38 8.03
CA LYS A 168 1.58 22.24 8.88
C LYS A 168 2.77 21.83 9.75
N LEU A 169 3.94 21.67 9.14
CA LEU A 169 5.17 21.32 9.87
C LEU A 169 5.55 22.40 10.90
N THR A 170 5.32 23.67 10.57
CA THR A 170 5.56 24.81 11.47
C THR A 170 4.60 24.79 12.66
N GLN A 171 3.33 24.48 12.42
CA GLN A 171 2.31 24.34 13.46
C GLN A 171 2.67 23.23 14.44
N GLU A 172 3.04 22.05 13.94
CA GLU A 172 3.39 20.89 14.79
C GLU A 172 4.64 21.17 15.62
N ARG A 173 5.63 21.86 15.04
CA ARG A 173 6.84 22.25 15.76
C ARG A 173 6.58 23.30 16.83
N SER A 174 5.67 24.24 16.56
CA SER A 174 5.18 25.23 17.53
C SER A 174 4.38 24.57 18.67
N ALA A 175 3.70 23.46 18.39
CA ALA A 175 3.04 22.62 19.39
C ALA A 175 4.02 21.77 20.23
N GLY A 176 5.32 21.86 19.96
CA GLY A 176 6.37 21.19 20.72
C GLY A 176 6.78 19.82 20.18
N LYS A 177 6.26 19.37 19.02
CA LYS A 177 6.81 18.17 18.37
C LYS A 177 8.27 18.44 17.97
N ARG A 178 9.15 17.56 18.42
CA ARG A 178 10.58 17.62 18.08
C ARG A 178 10.87 16.97 16.74
N LEU A 179 10.07 15.99 16.33
CA LEU A 179 10.24 15.26 15.09
C LEU A 179 9.07 15.55 14.18
N ASN A 180 9.34 15.64 12.88
CA ASN A 180 8.30 15.56 11.88
C ASN A 180 8.48 14.34 10.98
N ILE A 181 7.39 13.62 10.71
CA ILE A 181 7.35 12.47 9.80
C ILE A 181 6.37 12.77 8.68
N ILE A 182 6.85 12.64 7.45
CA ILE A 182 6.06 12.76 6.23
C ILE A 182 6.12 11.40 5.54
N ILE A 183 4.96 10.81 5.25
CA ILE A 183 4.88 9.57 4.49
C ILE A 183 4.57 9.87 3.03
N VAL A 184 5.27 9.21 2.12
CA VAL A 184 5.10 9.37 0.67
C VAL A 184 4.93 7.98 0.05
N CYS A 185 3.85 7.76 -0.66
CA CYS A 185 3.68 6.54 -1.45
C CYS A 185 4.55 6.61 -2.72
N GLU A 186 5.15 5.51 -3.14
CA GLU A 186 5.99 5.46 -4.36
C GLU A 186 5.26 5.93 -5.63
N GLY A 187 3.93 5.81 -5.67
CA GLY A 187 3.10 6.28 -6.78
C GLY A 187 2.41 7.61 -6.55
N SER A 188 2.78 8.41 -5.54
CA SER A 188 2.18 9.71 -5.30
C SER A 188 2.27 10.63 -6.51
N VAL A 189 1.16 11.29 -6.85
CA VAL A 189 1.04 12.22 -7.97
C VAL A 189 0.38 13.52 -7.53
N ASP A 190 0.62 14.60 -8.28
CA ASP A 190 -0.10 15.86 -8.13
C ASP A 190 -1.46 15.83 -8.84
N SER A 191 -2.23 16.91 -8.70
CA SER A 191 -3.53 17.08 -9.37
C SER A 191 -3.48 17.05 -10.91
N GLU A 192 -2.30 17.21 -11.51
CA GLU A 192 -2.07 17.14 -12.96
C GLU A 192 -1.55 15.76 -13.40
N GLY A 193 -1.32 14.84 -12.46
CA GLY A 193 -0.79 13.50 -12.70
C GLY A 193 0.74 13.43 -12.77
N ASN A 194 1.46 14.51 -12.45
CA ASN A 194 2.92 14.48 -12.37
C ASN A 194 3.36 13.77 -11.07
N PRO A 195 4.41 12.95 -11.10
CA PRO A 195 4.89 12.24 -9.92
C PRO A 195 5.45 13.22 -8.87
N ILE A 196 5.02 13.05 -7.62
CA ILE A 196 5.58 13.76 -6.47
C ILE A 196 6.65 12.87 -5.84
N THR A 197 7.91 13.31 -5.90
CA THR A 197 9.04 12.54 -5.38
C THR A 197 9.41 12.95 -3.95
N SER A 198 9.98 12.02 -3.19
CA SER A 198 10.48 12.27 -1.84
C SER A 198 11.58 13.34 -1.81
N ASP A 199 12.41 13.42 -2.86
CA ASP A 199 13.42 14.48 -3.02
C ASP A 199 12.82 15.86 -3.29
N GLN A 200 11.72 15.94 -4.04
CA GLN A 200 11.00 17.20 -4.24
C GLN A 200 10.47 17.74 -2.91
N ILE A 201 9.84 16.89 -2.10
CA ILE A 201 9.33 17.26 -0.77
C ILE A 201 10.48 17.70 0.14
N LYS A 202 11.58 16.95 0.16
CA LYS A 202 12.79 17.35 0.90
C LYS A 202 13.27 18.74 0.50
N THR A 203 13.34 19.01 -0.81
CA THR A 203 13.80 20.30 -1.34
C THR A 203 12.89 21.44 -0.90
N VAL A 204 11.57 21.24 -0.95
CA VAL A 204 10.58 22.22 -0.46
C VAL A 204 10.79 22.50 1.02
N VAL A 205 10.89 21.47 1.86
CA VAL A 205 11.04 21.65 3.31
C VAL A 205 12.37 22.32 3.68
N VAL A 206 13.48 21.94 3.02
CA VAL A 206 14.80 22.53 3.26
C VAL A 206 14.85 23.99 2.83
N ASN A 207 14.31 24.32 1.64
CA ASN A 207 14.38 25.67 1.11
C ASN A 207 13.44 26.65 1.84
N THR A 208 12.25 26.20 2.21
CA THR A 208 11.24 27.05 2.84
C THR A 208 11.41 27.15 4.35
N LEU A 209 11.64 26.02 5.04
CA LEU A 209 11.70 25.97 6.51
C LEU A 209 13.12 25.88 7.08
N GLY A 210 14.12 25.50 6.27
CA GLY A 210 15.49 25.30 6.75
C GLY A 210 15.66 24.13 7.72
N HIS A 211 14.71 23.19 7.76
CA HIS A 211 14.80 22.00 8.62
C HIS A 211 15.88 21.03 8.11
N ASP A 212 16.56 20.31 9.02
CA ASP A 212 17.42 19.17 8.65
C ASP A 212 16.52 18.00 8.22
N THR A 213 16.30 17.90 6.90
CA THR A 213 15.40 16.91 6.29
C THR A 213 16.16 15.74 5.69
N ARG A 214 15.71 14.52 6.01
CA ARG A 214 16.26 13.27 5.49
C ARG A 214 15.19 12.47 4.77
N VAL A 215 15.60 11.75 3.73
CA VAL A 215 14.74 10.82 2.98
C VAL A 215 15.13 9.40 3.37
N ALA A 216 14.12 8.59 3.68
CA ALA A 216 14.26 7.17 3.98
C ALA A 216 13.39 6.37 3.00
N VAL A 217 14.03 5.77 2.01
CA VAL A 217 13.35 4.85 1.07
C VAL A 217 13.40 3.45 1.65
N LEU A 218 12.25 2.95 2.11
CA LEU A 218 12.19 1.63 2.75
C LEU A 218 12.38 0.48 1.74
N GLY A 219 11.86 0.64 0.53
CA GLY A 219 11.97 -0.33 -0.56
C GLY A 219 11.54 -1.74 -0.16
N HIS A 220 12.32 -2.74 -0.58
CA HIS A 220 11.99 -4.16 -0.45
C HIS A 220 11.97 -4.70 0.98
N VAL A 221 12.41 -3.94 1.99
CA VAL A 221 12.28 -4.32 3.40
C VAL A 221 10.81 -4.60 3.74
N GLN A 222 9.87 -3.91 3.09
CA GLN A 222 8.42 -4.08 3.25
C GLN A 222 7.89 -5.42 2.75
N ARG A 223 8.64 -6.13 1.88
CA ARG A 223 8.32 -7.47 1.38
C ARG A 223 9.01 -8.58 2.16
N GLY A 224 9.94 -8.23 3.04
CA GLY A 224 10.75 -9.16 3.81
C GLY A 224 10.29 -9.36 5.25
N GLY A 225 11.06 -10.15 5.99
CA GLY A 225 10.81 -10.41 7.40
C GLY A 225 9.88 -11.61 7.65
N ARG A 226 9.52 -11.80 8.92
CA ARG A 226 8.63 -12.89 9.33
C ARG A 226 7.18 -12.43 9.19
N PRO A 227 6.28 -13.30 8.69
CA PRO A 227 4.85 -12.97 8.64
C PRO A 227 4.31 -12.68 10.04
N SER A 228 3.48 -11.65 10.13
CA SER A 228 2.78 -11.27 11.35
C SER A 228 1.83 -12.38 11.80
N ALA A 229 1.41 -12.34 13.07
CA ALA A 229 0.42 -13.29 13.58
C ALA A 229 -0.90 -13.19 12.78
N PHE A 230 -1.29 -11.98 12.40
CA PHE A 230 -2.50 -11.73 11.61
C PHE A 230 -2.41 -12.42 10.24
N ASP A 231 -1.33 -12.21 9.48
CA ASP A 231 -1.17 -12.83 8.17
C ASP A 231 -1.11 -14.37 8.26
N ARG A 232 -0.49 -14.93 9.31
CA ARG A 232 -0.46 -16.39 9.52
C ARG A 232 -1.86 -16.97 9.76
N VAL A 233 -2.67 -16.28 10.55
CA VAL A 233 -4.05 -16.70 10.82
C VAL A 233 -4.93 -16.48 9.59
N LEU A 234 -4.76 -15.35 8.90
CA LEU A 234 -5.51 -15.01 7.69
C LEU A 234 -5.35 -16.06 6.59
N VAL A 235 -4.12 -16.53 6.35
CA VAL A 235 -3.87 -17.62 5.39
C VAL A 235 -4.67 -18.88 5.76
N ARG A 236 -4.74 -19.22 7.05
CA ARG A 236 -5.47 -20.40 7.52
C ARG A 236 -6.99 -20.25 7.32
N VAL A 237 -7.52 -19.06 7.60
CA VAL A 237 -8.93 -18.73 7.37
C VAL A 237 -9.28 -18.75 5.89
N GLN A 238 -8.45 -18.13 5.04
CA GLN A 238 -8.69 -18.08 3.58
C GLN A 238 -8.56 -19.44 2.90
N THR A 239 -7.72 -20.34 3.43
CA THR A 239 -7.57 -21.70 2.90
C THR A 239 -8.67 -22.66 3.35
N GLY A 240 -9.64 -22.21 4.16
CA GLY A 240 -10.73 -23.05 4.67
C GLY A 240 -10.23 -24.21 5.54
N CYS A 241 -9.02 -24.07 6.06
CA CYS A 241 -8.32 -25.13 6.73
C CYS A 241 -8.67 -24.94 8.22
N GLU A 242 -9.66 -25.67 8.75
CA GLU A 242 -10.12 -25.52 10.14
C GLU A 242 -9.09 -26.07 11.16
N VAL A 243 -9.14 -25.58 12.41
CA VAL A 243 -8.30 -26.04 13.53
C VAL A 243 -8.98 -27.18 14.27
#